data_AF-A0A9P6QY53-F1
#
_entry.id   AF-A0A9P6QY53-F1
#
_cell.length_a   1.000
_cell.length_b   1.000
_cell.length_c   1.000
_cell.angle_alpha   90.00
_cell.angle_beta   90.00
_cell.angle_gamma   90.00
#
_symmetry.space_group_name_H-M   'P 1'
#
loop_
_entity.id
_entity.type
_entity.pdbx_description
1 polymer ?
#
loop_
_entity_poly.entity_id
_entity_poly.type
_entity_poly.pdbx_seq_one_letter_code
_entity_poly.pdbx_strand_id
1 'polypeptide(L)'
;MKVFSLATILLCSSTAMAHFSLDYPSSRGFIGANEPLAPCGGFIAVTNRTQFPLSKGFLEINSHHAAADLTINIVFGNDPAAMDFTTAATTPASSISLKHPGNACLPLDLSTFKNATNNVNATIQVVYNGGDSPLYQCADVVIVSNATGFDQSKCINDLPTGTGAPTPTKSSSAAGALSATGTLSTVVAAIFMAAVMTF
;
A
#
# COMPACT_ATOMS: atom_id res chain seq x y z
N MET A 1 38.49 -23.91 -42.15
CA MET A 1 38.33 -23.09 -40.93
C MET A 1 37.37 -21.96 -41.26
N LYS A 2 36.13 -22.01 -40.76
CA LYS A 2 35.22 -20.85 -40.78
C LYS A 2 34.34 -20.93 -39.54
N VAL A 3 34.48 -19.87 -38.77
CA VAL A 3 34.08 -19.65 -37.38
C VAL A 3 32.58 -19.80 -37.17
N PHE A 4 32.19 -20.60 -36.17
CA PHE A 4 30.84 -20.61 -35.64
C PHE A 4 30.65 -19.35 -34.79
N SER A 5 29.78 -18.45 -35.25
CA SER A 5 29.42 -17.22 -34.52
C SER A 5 28.38 -17.58 -33.44
N LEU A 6 28.81 -17.66 -32.18
CA LEU A 6 27.91 -17.83 -31.03
C LEU A 6 27.26 -16.47 -30.71
N ALA A 7 26.01 -16.27 -31.13
CA ALA A 7 25.21 -15.14 -30.69
C ALA A 7 24.79 -15.35 -29.22
N THR A 8 25.37 -14.58 -28.30
CA THR A 8 25.04 -14.61 -26.87
C THR A 8 23.80 -13.73 -26.65
N ILE A 9 22.62 -14.33 -26.48
CA ILE A 9 21.40 -13.62 -26.10
C ILE A 9 21.49 -13.29 -24.60
N LEU A 10 21.77 -12.03 -24.28
CA LEU A 10 21.73 -11.53 -22.90
C LEU A 10 20.27 -11.27 -22.52
N LEU A 11 19.65 -12.24 -21.82
CA LEU A 11 18.36 -12.05 -21.18
C LEU A 11 18.52 -11.07 -20.01
N CYS A 12 18.17 -9.80 -20.21
CA CYS A 12 17.98 -8.87 -19.10
C CYS A 12 16.74 -9.30 -18.31
N SER A 13 16.95 -10.06 -17.23
CA SER A 13 15.91 -10.30 -16.23
C SER A 13 15.63 -8.98 -15.50
N SER A 14 14.54 -8.31 -15.84
CA SER A 14 14.02 -7.19 -15.04
C SER A 14 13.55 -7.76 -13.71
N THR A 15 14.28 -7.47 -12.63
CA THR A 15 13.78 -7.69 -11.27
C THR A 15 12.59 -6.75 -11.08
N ALA A 16 11.37 -7.31 -11.11
CA ALA A 16 10.19 -6.57 -10.69
C ALA A 16 10.32 -6.36 -9.17
N MET A 17 10.64 -5.14 -8.76
CA MET A 17 10.71 -4.79 -7.35
C MET A 17 9.29 -4.57 -6.81
N ALA A 18 9.02 -5.11 -5.62
CA ALA A 18 7.70 -5.08 -4.99
C ALA A 18 7.44 -3.77 -4.24
N HIS A 19 7.45 -2.64 -4.94
CA HIS A 19 7.32 -1.31 -4.34
C HIS A 19 5.99 -1.10 -3.58
N PHE A 20 5.98 -0.15 -2.64
CA PHE A 20 4.76 0.33 -1.99
C PHE A 20 4.79 1.86 -1.80
N SER A 21 3.69 2.46 -1.35
CA SER A 21 3.68 3.83 -0.82
C SER A 21 3.07 3.84 0.58
N LEU A 22 3.62 4.67 1.48
CA LEU A 22 2.98 5.00 2.75
C LEU A 22 2.24 6.32 2.60
N ASP A 23 0.92 6.24 2.56
CA ASP A 23 0.02 7.36 2.22
C ASP A 23 -0.52 8.06 3.47
N TYR A 24 -0.78 7.29 4.54
CA TYR A 24 -1.12 7.82 5.85
C TYR A 24 -0.43 7.04 6.97
N PRO A 25 0.13 7.72 8.00
CA PRO A 25 0.43 9.14 8.04
C PRO A 25 1.40 9.55 6.93
N SER A 26 1.50 10.85 6.61
CA SER A 26 2.35 11.32 5.52
C SER A 26 3.78 10.78 5.69
N SER A 27 4.29 10.08 4.66
CA SER A 27 5.66 9.61 4.66
C SER A 27 6.65 10.78 4.60
N ARG A 28 7.91 10.52 4.96
CA ARG A 28 9.02 11.47 4.78
C ARG A 28 9.28 11.81 3.31
N GLY A 29 8.85 10.95 2.41
CA GLY A 29 9.06 11.05 0.98
C GLY A 29 9.11 9.66 0.35
N PHE A 30 9.08 9.65 -0.99
CA PHE A 30 9.11 8.42 -1.76
C PHE A 30 9.95 8.59 -3.03
N ILE A 31 10.96 7.73 -3.18
CA ILE A 31 11.70 7.49 -4.42
C ILE A 31 11.81 5.97 -4.51
N GLY A 32 11.13 5.34 -5.47
CA GLY A 32 11.07 3.88 -5.57
C GLY A 32 12.44 3.21 -5.56
N ALA A 33 13.41 3.77 -6.29
CA ALA A 33 14.79 3.26 -6.33
C ALA A 33 15.52 3.30 -4.98
N ASN A 34 15.08 4.16 -4.05
CA ASN A 34 15.70 4.30 -2.74
C ASN A 34 14.98 3.48 -1.66
N GLU A 35 13.81 2.90 -1.93
CA GLU A 35 13.06 2.12 -0.93
C GLU A 35 13.89 1.02 -0.23
N PRO A 36 14.83 0.32 -0.89
CA PRO A 36 15.68 -0.67 -0.21
C PRO A 36 16.67 -0.06 0.79
N LEU A 37 16.86 1.27 0.79
CA LEU A 37 17.80 1.96 1.66
C LEU A 37 17.20 2.14 3.06
N ALA A 38 17.56 1.25 3.97
CA ALA A 38 17.20 1.36 5.39
C ALA A 38 17.72 2.67 6.02
N PRO A 39 17.03 3.21 7.06
CA PRO A 39 15.79 2.70 7.64
C PRO A 39 14.52 3.28 7.00
N CYS A 40 14.61 4.30 6.16
CA CYS A 40 13.46 5.10 5.72
C CYS A 40 13.47 5.39 4.21
N GLY A 41 13.93 4.45 3.39
CA GLY A 41 14.00 4.62 1.94
C GLY A 41 14.95 5.74 1.52
N GLY A 42 16.04 5.94 2.27
CA GLY A 42 16.98 7.05 2.07
C GLY A 42 16.56 8.42 2.62
N PHE A 43 15.35 8.55 3.18
CA PHE A 43 14.87 9.81 3.78
C PHE A 43 15.21 9.92 5.28
N ILE A 44 16.41 10.41 5.57
CA ILE A 44 16.97 10.40 6.94
C ILE A 44 16.45 11.55 7.82
N ALA A 45 16.19 12.72 7.24
CA ALA A 45 15.70 13.87 8.00
C ALA A 45 14.24 13.68 8.42
N VAL A 46 13.95 14.00 9.68
CA VAL A 46 12.58 14.08 10.21
C VAL A 46 11.82 15.19 9.46
N THR A 47 10.58 14.92 9.10
CA THR A 47 9.71 15.89 8.40
C THR A 47 8.58 16.38 9.29
N ASN A 48 7.58 17.05 8.71
CA ASN A 48 6.40 17.50 9.44
C ASN A 48 5.67 16.32 10.09
N ARG A 49 5.38 16.46 11.39
CA ARG A 49 4.74 15.41 12.18
C ARG A 49 3.24 15.43 12.03
N THR A 50 2.66 14.28 11.71
CA THR A 50 1.20 14.08 11.67
C THR A 50 0.68 13.77 13.09
N GLN A 51 -0.45 14.36 13.50
CA GLN A 51 -1.12 13.92 14.72
C GLN A 51 -1.63 12.48 14.54
N PHE A 52 -1.17 11.56 15.39
CA PHE A 52 -1.55 10.16 15.35
C PHE A 52 -2.29 9.78 16.63
N PRO A 53 -3.47 9.16 16.54
CA PRO A 53 -4.26 8.85 17.73
C PRO A 53 -3.59 7.73 18.54
N LEU A 54 -3.64 7.86 19.86
CA LEU A 54 -3.09 6.87 20.78
C LEU A 54 -3.75 5.48 20.64
N SER A 55 -5.04 5.44 20.29
CA SER A 55 -5.81 4.21 20.11
C SER A 55 -6.59 4.24 18.81
N LYS A 56 -6.87 3.05 18.26
CA LYS A 56 -7.59 2.87 16.98
C LYS A 56 -6.94 3.59 15.79
N GLY A 57 -5.66 3.93 15.88
CA GLY A 57 -4.89 4.44 14.75
C GLY A 57 -4.79 3.42 13.63
N PHE A 58 -4.41 3.91 12.45
CA PHE A 58 -4.12 3.07 11.30
C PHE A 58 -3.06 3.72 10.43
N LEU A 59 -2.38 2.91 9.64
CA LEU A 59 -1.64 3.35 8.47
C LEU A 59 -2.41 3.01 7.20
N GLU A 60 -2.25 3.81 6.17
CA GLU A 60 -2.74 3.53 4.82
C GLU A 60 -1.52 3.42 3.90
N ILE A 61 -1.47 2.33 3.16
CA ILE A 61 -0.44 2.09 2.16
C ILE A 61 -1.07 1.76 0.82
N ASN A 62 -0.33 1.96 -0.27
CA ASN A 62 -0.63 1.35 -1.56
C ASN A 62 0.41 0.28 -1.89
N SER A 63 -0.02 -0.98 -2.04
CA SER A 63 0.84 -2.10 -2.40
C SER A 63 0.89 -2.28 -3.92
N HIS A 64 2.08 -2.18 -4.54
CA HIS A 64 2.24 -2.46 -5.96
C HIS A 64 2.63 -3.93 -6.25
N HIS A 65 2.53 -4.79 -5.24
CA HIS A 65 2.76 -6.22 -5.36
C HIS A 65 1.52 -7.02 -4.93
N ALA A 66 1.40 -8.24 -5.45
CA ALA A 66 0.22 -9.08 -5.25
C ALA A 66 0.06 -9.57 -3.80
N ALA A 67 1.18 -9.68 -3.06
CA ALA A 67 1.22 -10.04 -1.66
C ALA A 67 2.52 -9.52 -1.04
N ALA A 68 2.48 -9.27 0.27
CA ALA A 68 3.65 -8.90 1.05
C ALA A 68 3.46 -9.21 2.54
N ASP A 69 4.57 -9.38 3.24
CA ASP A 69 4.60 -9.39 4.69
C ASP A 69 5.17 -8.06 5.20
N LEU A 70 4.44 -7.43 6.10
CA LEU A 70 4.75 -6.12 6.65
C LEU A 70 5.10 -6.21 8.12
N THR A 71 6.14 -5.49 8.50
CA THR A 71 6.52 -5.26 9.90
C THR A 71 6.44 -3.77 10.18
N ILE A 72 5.68 -3.39 11.20
CA ILE A 72 5.55 -2.00 11.61
C ILE A 72 6.37 -1.82 12.88
N ASN A 73 7.38 -0.95 12.83
CA ASN A 73 8.21 -0.58 13.96
C ASN A 73 7.87 0.85 14.40
N ILE A 74 8.05 1.15 15.69
CA ILE A 74 7.88 2.50 16.22
C ILE A 74 9.09 2.88 17.07
N VAL A 75 9.62 4.07 16.81
CA VAL A 75 10.68 4.69 17.61
C VAL A 75 10.14 5.95 18.25
N PHE A 76 10.20 6.04 19.58
CA PHE A 76 9.76 7.23 20.32
C PHE A 76 10.91 8.22 20.48
N GLY A 77 10.67 9.50 20.21
CA GLY A 77 11.66 10.56 20.27
C GLY A 77 11.58 11.55 19.11
N ASN A 78 12.46 12.54 19.14
CA ASN A 78 12.50 13.60 18.13
C ASN A 78 13.31 13.24 16.90
N ASP A 79 14.46 12.59 17.08
CA ASP A 79 15.45 12.39 16.01
C ASP A 79 16.02 10.97 16.12
N PRO A 80 15.29 9.94 15.63
CA PRO A 80 15.73 8.56 15.75
C PRO A 80 16.96 8.29 14.86
N ALA A 81 17.96 7.61 15.42
CA ALA A 81 19.10 7.11 14.70
C ALA A 81 18.82 5.72 14.09
N ALA A 82 19.63 5.29 13.12
CA ALA A 82 19.47 3.99 12.47
C ALA A 82 19.41 2.80 13.46
N MET A 83 20.19 2.87 14.54
CA MET A 83 20.21 1.85 15.60
C MET A 83 18.89 1.75 16.36
N ASP A 84 18.14 2.84 16.51
CA ASP A 84 16.85 2.82 17.21
C ASP A 84 15.82 2.00 16.44
N PHE A 85 15.88 2.03 15.10
CA PHE A 85 15.04 1.17 14.24
C PHE A 85 15.44 -0.31 14.36
N THR A 86 16.74 -0.61 14.46
CA THR A 86 17.21 -1.98 14.70
C THR A 86 16.71 -2.50 16.05
N THR A 87 16.73 -1.66 17.09
CA THR A 87 16.17 -2.01 18.40
C THR A 87 14.65 -2.20 18.32
N ALA A 88 13.93 -1.28 17.68
CA ALA A 88 12.47 -1.37 17.53
C ALA A 88 12.03 -2.63 16.75
N ALA A 89 12.83 -3.07 15.77
CA ALA A 89 12.56 -4.29 15.01
C ALA A 89 12.64 -5.58 15.84
N THR A 90 13.24 -5.56 17.04
CA THR A 90 13.25 -6.72 17.95
C THR A 90 11.90 -6.96 18.64
N THR A 91 11.09 -5.91 18.75
CA THR A 91 9.72 -5.97 19.29
C THR A 91 8.81 -5.09 18.43
N PRO A 92 8.44 -5.57 17.23
CA PRO A 92 7.60 -4.81 16.31
C PRO A 92 6.28 -4.40 16.94
N ALA A 93 5.76 -3.25 16.51
CA ALA A 93 4.46 -2.77 16.96
C ALA A 93 3.31 -3.57 16.33
N SER A 94 3.49 -4.06 15.11
CA SER A 94 2.54 -4.93 14.42
C SER A 94 3.23 -5.73 13.32
N SER A 95 2.64 -6.85 12.93
CA SER A 95 3.06 -7.67 11.79
C SER A 95 1.83 -8.15 11.02
N ILE A 96 1.81 -7.93 9.71
CA ILE A 96 0.61 -8.08 8.87
C ILE A 96 1.00 -8.80 7.58
N SER A 97 0.20 -9.78 7.15
CA SER A 97 0.35 -10.41 5.83
C SER A 97 -0.72 -9.90 4.89
N LEU A 98 -0.30 -9.18 3.85
CA LEU A 98 -1.15 -8.65 2.79
C LEU A 98 -1.23 -9.64 1.63
N LYS A 99 -2.44 -9.90 1.14
CA LYS A 99 -2.70 -10.87 0.05
C LYS A 99 -3.40 -10.24 -1.16
N HIS A 100 -3.27 -8.93 -1.32
CA HIS A 100 -3.77 -8.18 -2.46
C HIS A 100 -2.88 -6.98 -2.77
N PRO A 101 -2.83 -6.51 -4.03
CA PRO A 101 -2.30 -5.19 -4.35
C PRO A 101 -3.30 -4.09 -3.99
N GLY A 102 -2.90 -2.84 -4.18
CA GLY A 102 -3.74 -1.66 -3.99
C GLY A 102 -3.75 -1.15 -2.55
N ASN A 103 -4.78 -0.38 -2.22
CA ASN A 103 -4.89 0.28 -0.93
C ASN A 103 -5.07 -0.75 0.19
N ALA A 104 -4.29 -0.62 1.26
CA ALA A 104 -4.41 -1.43 2.45
C ALA A 104 -4.36 -0.56 3.70
N CYS A 105 -5.35 -0.76 4.56
CA CYS A 105 -5.39 -0.17 5.87
C CYS A 105 -4.82 -1.13 6.91
N LEU A 106 -3.85 -0.63 7.67
CA LEU A 106 -3.07 -1.37 8.66
C LEU A 106 -3.40 -0.83 10.06
N PRO A 107 -4.27 -1.50 10.84
CA PRO A 107 -4.59 -1.06 12.18
C PRO A 107 -3.35 -1.03 13.07
N LEU A 108 -3.19 0.04 13.85
CA LEU A 108 -2.10 0.22 14.81
C LEU A 108 -2.65 0.87 16.08
N ASP A 109 -2.75 0.07 17.14
CA ASP A 109 -3.13 0.53 18.47
C ASP A 109 -1.87 0.73 19.32
N LEU A 110 -1.64 1.97 19.75
CA LEU A 110 -0.47 2.33 20.57
C LEU A 110 -0.79 2.36 22.07
N SER A 111 -2.03 2.10 22.47
CA SER A 111 -2.47 2.25 23.87
C SER A 111 -1.76 1.32 24.86
N THR A 112 -1.18 0.22 24.39
CA THR A 112 -0.45 -0.75 25.21
C THR A 112 1.04 -0.41 25.35
N PHE A 113 1.56 0.54 24.56
CA PHE A 113 2.96 0.94 24.59
C PHE A 113 3.17 1.95 25.70
N LYS A 114 4.00 1.60 26.69
CA LYS A 114 4.30 2.47 27.85
C LYS A 114 4.82 3.86 27.44
N ASN A 115 5.51 3.95 26.31
CA ASN A 115 6.12 5.18 25.80
C ASN A 115 5.19 5.99 24.89
N ALA A 116 4.04 5.42 24.49
CA ALA A 116 3.02 6.13 23.73
C ALA A 116 2.15 6.95 24.68
N THR A 117 2.56 8.19 24.93
CA THR A 117 1.81 9.15 25.74
C THR A 117 1.48 10.41 24.95
N ASN A 118 0.54 11.21 25.46
CA ASN A 118 0.06 12.40 24.77
C ASN A 118 1.20 13.42 24.55
N ASN A 119 1.28 13.96 23.34
CA ASN A 119 2.34 14.86 22.85
C ASN A 119 3.74 14.26 22.75
N VAL A 120 3.85 12.92 22.68
CA VAL A 120 5.13 12.27 22.39
C VAL A 120 5.36 12.16 20.90
N ASN A 121 6.50 12.68 20.47
CA ASN A 121 6.99 12.51 19.11
C ASN A 121 7.45 11.06 18.88
N ALA A 122 7.13 10.51 17.72
CA ALA A 122 7.59 9.19 17.30
C ALA A 122 7.79 9.14 15.79
N THR A 123 8.49 8.10 15.33
CA THR A 123 8.62 7.75 13.92
C THR A 123 8.13 6.33 13.75
N ILE A 124 7.16 6.14 12.86
CA ILE A 124 6.65 4.83 12.47
C ILE A 124 7.39 4.40 11.21
N GLN A 125 7.99 3.21 11.23
CA GLN A 125 8.64 2.60 10.09
C GLN A 125 7.79 1.42 9.61
N VAL A 126 7.50 1.40 8.32
CA VAL A 126 6.93 0.25 7.63
C VAL A 126 8.06 -0.46 6.90
N VAL A 127 8.29 -1.71 7.27
CA VAL A 127 9.16 -2.64 6.54
C VAL A 127 8.26 -3.54 5.72
N TYR A 128 8.40 -3.48 4.40
CA TYR A 128 7.59 -4.22 3.45
C TYR A 128 8.43 -5.29 2.76
N ASN A 129 7.94 -6.52 2.69
CA ASN A 129 8.62 -7.61 1.99
C ASN A 129 7.65 -8.30 1.02
N GLY A 130 7.81 -8.04 -0.29
CA GLY A 130 6.99 -8.66 -1.35
C GLY A 130 7.51 -10.00 -1.86
N GLY A 131 8.56 -10.56 -1.25
CA GLY A 131 9.27 -11.75 -1.73
C GLY A 131 10.66 -11.46 -2.30
N ASP A 132 11.07 -10.20 -2.32
CA ASP A 132 12.38 -9.68 -2.69
C ASP A 132 13.14 -9.17 -1.44
N SER A 133 13.97 -8.12 -1.61
CA SER A 133 14.65 -7.49 -0.47
C SER A 133 13.69 -6.55 0.28
N PRO A 134 13.80 -6.40 1.61
CA PRO A 134 12.91 -5.52 2.36
C PRO A 134 12.99 -4.06 1.87
N LEU A 135 11.82 -3.42 1.84
CA LEU A 135 11.63 -2.04 1.44
C LEU A 135 11.16 -1.23 2.64
N TYR A 136 11.52 0.06 2.68
CA TYR A 136 11.38 0.87 3.88
C TYR A 136 10.75 2.22 3.58
N GLN A 137 9.73 2.58 4.35
CA GLN A 137 9.21 3.95 4.44
C GLN A 137 8.95 4.32 5.88
N CYS A 138 9.06 5.62 6.18
CA CYS A 138 8.84 6.16 7.51
C CYS A 138 7.86 7.32 7.47
N ALA A 139 7.05 7.44 8.51
CA ALA A 139 6.23 8.61 8.79
C ALA A 139 6.53 9.15 10.19
N ASP A 140 6.68 10.47 10.29
CA ASP A 140 6.89 11.13 11.58
C ASP A 140 5.55 11.58 12.16
N VAL A 141 5.35 11.28 13.44
CA VAL A 141 4.08 11.53 14.12
C VAL A 141 4.28 12.23 15.46
N VAL A 142 3.20 12.84 15.94
CA VAL A 142 3.02 13.21 17.35
C VAL A 142 1.81 12.45 17.88
N ILE A 143 2.04 11.64 18.90
CA ILE A 143 1.01 10.80 19.50
C ILE A 143 0.10 11.68 20.34
N VAL A 144 -1.20 11.60 20.08
CA VAL A 144 -2.20 12.41 20.79
C VAL A 144 -3.40 11.58 21.21
N SER A 145 -4.05 11.95 22.32
CA SER A 145 -5.28 11.29 22.75
C SER A 145 -6.47 11.58 21.82
N ASN A 146 -6.44 12.73 21.13
CA ASN A 146 -7.45 13.13 20.16
C ASN A 146 -6.76 13.79 18.96
N ALA A 147 -6.62 13.04 17.86
CA ALA A 147 -5.99 13.54 16.65
C ALA A 147 -6.99 14.37 15.83
N THR A 148 -6.68 15.66 15.67
CA THR A 148 -7.56 16.56 14.92
C THR A 148 -7.60 16.15 13.45
N GLY A 149 -8.81 15.92 12.92
CA GLY A 149 -9.00 15.50 11.52
C GLY A 149 -8.75 14.02 11.27
N PHE A 150 -8.49 13.21 12.30
CA PHE A 150 -8.45 11.77 12.17
C PHE A 150 -9.87 11.23 11.94
N ASP A 151 -10.05 10.50 10.84
CA ASP A 151 -11.32 9.95 10.41
C ASP A 151 -11.13 8.46 10.12
N GLN A 152 -11.72 7.61 10.96
CA GLN A 152 -11.63 6.16 10.82
C GLN A 152 -12.18 5.66 9.47
N SER A 153 -13.10 6.41 8.83
CA SER A 153 -13.68 6.01 7.55
C SER A 153 -12.71 6.12 6.37
N LYS A 154 -11.56 6.79 6.55
CA LYS A 154 -10.50 6.90 5.53
C LYS A 154 -9.62 5.65 5.44
N CYS A 155 -9.66 4.79 6.44
CA CYS A 155 -9.02 3.48 6.42
C CYS A 155 -9.77 2.54 5.46
N ILE A 156 -9.27 2.41 4.23
CA ILE A 156 -9.89 1.61 3.17
C ILE A 156 -8.96 0.45 2.78
N ASN A 157 -9.55 -0.71 2.50
CA ASN A 157 -8.86 -1.83 1.86
C ASN A 157 -9.49 -2.06 0.49
N ASP A 158 -8.68 -2.21 -0.54
CA ASP A 158 -9.15 -2.68 -1.83
C ASP A 158 -9.63 -4.13 -1.70
N LEU A 159 -10.70 -4.47 -2.42
CA LEU A 159 -11.21 -5.84 -2.44
C LEU A 159 -10.24 -6.73 -3.21
N PRO A 160 -9.96 -7.97 -2.73
CA PRO A 160 -9.19 -8.94 -3.49
C PRO A 160 -9.84 -9.11 -4.87
N THR A 161 -9.11 -8.82 -5.94
CA THR A 161 -9.59 -9.04 -7.32
C THR A 161 -9.70 -10.55 -7.55
N GLY A 162 -10.87 -11.13 -7.23
CA GLY A 162 -11.07 -12.58 -7.27
C GLY A 162 -12.50 -13.09 -7.02
N THR A 163 -13.52 -12.23 -7.00
CA THR A 163 -14.92 -12.70 -7.02
C THR A 163 -15.79 -11.61 -7.66
N GLY A 164 -16.68 -11.99 -8.58
CA GLY A 164 -17.52 -11.07 -9.35
C GLY A 164 -18.21 -10.02 -8.46
N ALA A 165 -18.31 -8.81 -9.00
CA ALA A 165 -18.97 -7.69 -8.34
C ALA A 165 -20.34 -8.10 -7.77
N PRO A 166 -20.65 -7.80 -6.49
CA PRO A 166 -22.03 -7.81 -6.05
C PRO A 166 -22.73 -6.63 -6.74
N THR A 167 -23.58 -6.93 -7.71
CA THR A 167 -24.58 -6.00 -8.25
C THR A 167 -25.34 -5.38 -7.07
N PRO A 168 -25.52 -4.05 -7.00
CA PRO A 168 -26.27 -3.46 -5.91
C PRO A 168 -27.77 -3.80 -6.08
N THR A 169 -28.25 -4.78 -5.32
CA THR A 169 -29.69 -5.05 -5.21
C THR A 169 -30.34 -3.91 -4.43
N LYS A 170 -30.84 -2.90 -5.15
CA LYS A 170 -31.80 -1.96 -4.58
C LYS A 170 -33.10 -2.70 -4.29
N SER A 171 -33.34 -3.02 -3.03
CA SER A 171 -34.67 -3.37 -2.53
C SER A 171 -35.54 -2.12 -2.47
N SER A 172 -36.55 -2.04 -3.34
CA SER A 172 -37.72 -1.20 -3.16
C SER A 172 -38.94 -1.94 -3.70
N SER A 173 -39.80 -2.37 -2.77
CA SER A 173 -41.07 -3.02 -3.04
C SER A 173 -42.14 -1.99 -3.39
N ALA A 174 -42.83 -2.17 -4.53
CA ALA A 174 -44.29 -2.21 -4.68
C ALA A 174 -44.78 -1.78 -6.09
N ALA A 175 -45.30 -2.78 -6.81
CA ALA A 175 -46.47 -2.84 -7.70
C ALA A 175 -46.93 -1.62 -8.55
N GLY A 176 -47.18 -1.90 -9.85
CA GLY A 176 -48.40 -1.43 -10.52
C GLY A 176 -48.31 -0.91 -11.97
N ALA A 177 -48.66 -1.79 -12.93
CA ALA A 177 -49.36 -1.54 -14.20
C ALA A 177 -48.66 -0.96 -15.47
N LEU A 178 -48.45 -1.89 -16.42
CA LEU A 178 -48.81 -1.94 -17.86
C LEU A 178 -48.72 -0.74 -18.84
N SER A 179 -48.03 -1.06 -19.96
CA SER A 179 -48.33 -0.81 -21.40
C SER A 179 -47.98 0.53 -22.06
N ALA A 180 -47.04 0.51 -23.02
CA ALA A 180 -47.33 0.46 -24.47
C ALA A 180 -46.06 0.69 -25.36
N THR A 181 -45.81 -0.28 -26.24
CA THR A 181 -45.41 -0.21 -27.68
C THR A 181 -44.28 0.73 -28.16
N GLY A 182 -43.31 0.18 -28.93
CA GLY A 182 -42.56 1.00 -29.90
C GLY A 182 -41.21 0.50 -30.44
N THR A 183 -41.25 -0.47 -31.37
CA THR A 183 -40.34 -0.66 -32.54
C THR A 183 -38.83 -0.98 -32.43
N LEU A 184 -38.49 -2.03 -33.19
CA LEU A 184 -37.19 -2.56 -33.64
C LEU A 184 -36.12 -1.51 -34.01
N SER A 185 -34.86 -1.81 -33.67
CA SER A 185 -33.74 -1.56 -34.57
C SER A 185 -32.59 -2.54 -34.29
N THR A 186 -32.35 -3.45 -35.24
CA THR A 186 -31.21 -4.35 -35.29
C THR A 186 -30.00 -3.63 -35.90
N VAL A 187 -28.86 -3.63 -35.21
CA VAL A 187 -27.56 -3.34 -35.85
C VAL A 187 -26.60 -4.48 -35.51
N VAL A 188 -26.33 -5.27 -36.54
CA VAL A 188 -25.24 -6.25 -36.61
C VAL A 188 -23.96 -5.46 -36.91
N ALA A 189 -22.89 -5.67 -36.14
CA ALA A 189 -21.56 -5.20 -36.51
C ALA A 189 -20.53 -6.32 -36.29
N ALA A 190 -19.83 -6.61 -37.38
CA ALA A 190 -19.02 -7.79 -37.63
C ALA A 190 -17.72 -7.87 -36.83
N ILE A 191 -17.31 -9.12 -36.61
CA ILE A 191 -15.97 -9.55 -36.22
C ILE A 191 -15.06 -9.37 -37.45
N PHE A 192 -13.96 -8.64 -37.32
CA PHE A 192 -12.86 -8.70 -38.28
C PHE A 192 -11.54 -8.92 -37.53
N MET A 193 -11.01 -10.13 -37.71
CA MET A 193 -9.57 -10.41 -37.58
C MET A 193 -8.81 -9.64 -38.66
N ALA A 194 -7.70 -9.02 -38.29
CA ALA A 194 -6.60 -8.78 -39.21
C ALA A 194 -5.28 -8.85 -38.43
N ALA A 195 -4.61 -10.00 -38.56
CA ALA A 195 -3.18 -10.11 -38.37
C ALA A 195 -2.49 -9.56 -39.63
N VAL A 196 -1.53 -8.64 -39.47
CA VAL A 196 -0.53 -8.36 -40.52
C VAL A 196 0.82 -8.12 -39.86
N MET A 197 1.78 -8.92 -40.31
CA MET A 197 3.19 -8.92 -40.00
C MET A 197 3.93 -7.77 -40.74
N THR A 198 5.12 -7.45 -40.24
CA THR A 198 6.28 -6.84 -40.93
C THR A 198 6.17 -5.38 -41.41
N PHE A 199 7.02 -4.52 -40.85
CA PHE A 199 8.37 -4.23 -41.36
C PHE A 199 9.38 -4.17 -40.21
#